data_AF-A0A8J6XFU8-F1
#
_entry.id   AF-A0A8J6XFU8-F1
#
_cell.length_a   1.000
_cell.length_b   1.000
_cell.length_c   1.000
_cell.angle_alpha   90.00
_cell.angle_beta   90.00
_cell.angle_gamma   90.00
#
_symmetry.space_group_name_H-M   'P 1'
#
loop_
_entity.id
_entity.type
_entity.pdbx_description
1 polymer ?
#
loop_
_entity_poly.entity_id
_entity_poly.type
_entity_poly.pdbx_seq_one_letter_code
_entity_poly.pdbx_strand_id
1 'polypeptide(L)'
;MSVSIEIKQLDNIATWMISVIPTNLPSVLRGIFYMDGNPLPDDCFTFYNLEWDEKNLTLFLPVSAPLQWTFHKSLLGALLLRAAQISRFTYKIQFEDDALLSAQIIPIGFGIPVPSWIVYPTLWRDKSSQNGNTWQRKNVWFGGIPYIGEYTLRKIVDENGNYTDAFNDMLAEVKNDCLVIV
;
A
#
# COMPACT_ATOMS: atom_id res chain seq x y z
N MET A 1 -13.24 14.32 -13.73
CA MET A 1 -12.25 15.15 -13.04
C MET A 1 -10.89 14.88 -13.68
N SER A 2 -10.12 15.92 -13.99
CA SER A 2 -8.77 15.76 -14.52
C SER A 2 -7.83 15.37 -13.39
N VAL A 3 -7.26 14.17 -13.48
CA VAL A 3 -6.26 13.68 -12.54
C VAL A 3 -4.99 14.52 -12.67
N SER A 4 -4.50 15.10 -11.57
CA SER A 4 -3.24 15.87 -11.55
C SER A 4 -2.22 15.22 -10.61
N ILE A 5 -0.96 15.66 -10.70
CA ILE A 5 0.11 15.21 -9.79
C ILE A 5 0.56 16.44 -9.01
N GLU A 6 0.48 16.35 -7.69
CA GLU A 6 0.87 17.41 -6.76
C GLU A 6 2.03 16.98 -5.87
N ILE A 7 2.70 17.96 -5.28
CA ILE A 7 3.65 17.73 -4.20
C ILE A 7 2.91 17.90 -2.87
N LYS A 8 3.02 16.90 -1.98
CA LYS A 8 2.47 16.93 -0.61
C LYS A 8 3.59 16.70 0.40
N GLN A 9 3.32 17.09 1.66
CA GLN A 9 4.21 16.83 2.80
C GLN A 9 3.73 15.58 3.55
N LEU A 10 4.65 14.72 3.96
CA LEU A 10 4.33 13.50 4.71
C LEU A 10 4.07 13.78 6.20
N ASP A 11 4.67 14.84 6.76
CA ASP A 11 4.46 15.29 8.14
C ASP A 11 2.99 15.60 8.48
N ASN A 12 2.16 15.91 7.47
CA ASN A 12 0.73 16.16 7.60
C ASN A 12 -0.14 15.16 6.81
N ILE A 13 0.38 13.96 6.50
CA ILE A 13 -0.30 12.96 5.65
C ILE A 13 -1.74 12.64 6.07
N ALA A 14 -2.03 12.65 7.37
CA ALA A 14 -3.37 12.43 7.91
C ALA A 14 -4.41 13.49 7.48
N THR A 15 -3.98 14.66 7.01
CA THR A 15 -4.87 15.76 6.61
C THR A 15 -5.37 15.65 5.17
N TRP A 16 -4.69 14.87 4.33
CA TRP A 16 -5.00 14.80 2.90
C TRP A 16 -5.14 13.37 2.36
N MET A 17 -4.53 12.36 2.96
CA MET A 17 -4.76 10.94 2.61
C MET A 17 -5.89 10.37 3.48
N ILE A 18 -7.11 10.84 3.22
CA ILE A 18 -8.28 10.57 4.06
C ILE A 18 -9.33 9.68 3.37
N SER A 19 -10.15 9.01 4.19
CA SER A 19 -11.35 8.31 3.72
C SER A 19 -12.44 9.33 3.40
N VAL A 20 -12.87 9.37 2.14
CA VAL A 20 -13.95 10.25 1.65
C VAL A 20 -15.20 9.48 1.23
N ILE A 21 -15.09 8.16 1.09
CA ILE A 21 -16.19 7.26 0.72
C ILE A 21 -16.30 6.15 1.79
N PRO A 22 -17.51 5.79 2.25
CA PRO A 22 -17.72 4.60 3.07
C PRO A 22 -17.59 3.33 2.22
N THR A 23 -16.69 2.42 2.58
CA THR A 23 -16.36 1.25 1.74
C THR A 23 -16.44 -0.12 2.43
N ASN A 24 -17.07 -0.20 3.60
CA ASN A 24 -17.12 -1.40 4.46
C ASN A 24 -15.75 -2.04 4.75
N LEU A 25 -14.66 -1.29 4.53
CA LEU A 25 -13.31 -1.76 4.75
C LEU A 25 -13.14 -2.23 6.21
N PRO A 26 -12.57 -3.43 6.47
CA PRO A 26 -12.30 -3.90 7.83
C PRO A 26 -11.40 -2.94 8.60
N SER A 27 -11.66 -2.77 9.91
CA SER A 27 -10.93 -1.82 10.77
C SER A 27 -9.42 -2.02 10.74
N VAL A 28 -8.96 -3.28 10.68
CA VAL A 28 -7.52 -3.59 10.63
C VAL A 28 -6.84 -3.01 9.38
N LEU A 29 -7.57 -2.86 8.27
CA LEU A 29 -7.08 -2.30 7.01
C LEU A 29 -7.28 -0.79 6.91
N ARG A 30 -8.04 -0.17 7.83
CA ARG A 30 -8.19 1.28 7.89
C ARG A 30 -6.93 1.91 8.45
N GLY A 31 -6.45 2.94 7.77
CA GLY A 31 -5.24 3.67 8.13
C GLY A 31 -4.38 4.02 6.92
N ILE A 32 -3.24 4.63 7.21
CA ILE A 32 -2.15 4.86 6.26
C ILE A 32 -0.97 3.99 6.67
N PHE A 33 -0.37 3.31 5.70
CA PHE A 33 0.71 2.35 5.89
C PHE A 33 1.98 2.86 5.23
N TYR A 34 3.07 2.83 5.99
CA TYR A 34 4.43 3.03 5.52
C TYR A 34 5.04 1.68 5.12
N MET A 35 5.75 1.64 4.00
CA MET A 35 6.44 0.45 3.47
C MET A 35 7.92 0.45 3.90
N ASP A 36 8.15 0.15 5.18
CA ASP A 36 9.47 0.10 5.82
C ASP A 36 10.38 -0.95 5.15
N GLY A 37 11.46 -0.48 4.53
CA GLY A 37 12.41 -1.29 3.75
C GLY A 37 12.04 -1.50 2.28
N ASN A 38 11.00 -0.83 1.76
CA ASN A 38 10.65 -0.92 0.34
C ASN A 38 11.77 -0.37 -0.56
N PRO A 39 12.26 -1.15 -1.55
CA PRO A 39 13.36 -0.70 -2.41
C PRO A 39 12.90 0.23 -3.54
N LEU A 40 11.60 0.37 -3.76
CA LEU A 40 11.04 1.21 -4.81
C LEU A 40 10.84 2.66 -4.33
N PRO A 41 10.84 3.66 -5.24
CA PRO A 41 10.69 5.07 -4.90
C PRO A 41 9.25 5.48 -4.57
N ASP A 42 8.62 4.73 -3.67
CA ASP A 42 7.30 4.93 -3.07
C ASP A 42 7.33 4.54 -1.59
N ASP A 43 6.64 5.31 -0.74
CA ASP A 43 6.81 5.20 0.71
C ASP A 43 5.55 4.75 1.43
N CYS A 44 4.41 5.35 1.10
CA CYS A 44 3.16 5.17 1.82
C CYS A 44 2.00 4.85 0.88
N PHE A 45 1.02 4.11 1.40
CA PHE A 45 -0.27 3.96 0.77
C PHE A 45 -1.39 3.79 1.81
N THR A 46 -2.63 3.90 1.37
CA THR A 46 -3.81 3.58 2.18
C THR A 46 -4.70 2.56 1.48
N PHE A 47 -5.63 1.93 2.21
CA PHE A 47 -6.75 1.20 1.62
C PHE A 47 -8.05 2.02 1.61
N TYR A 48 -8.01 3.27 2.06
CA TYR A 48 -9.16 4.17 2.00
C TYR A 48 -9.71 4.28 0.58
N ASN A 49 -11.03 4.47 0.50
CA ASN A 49 -11.78 4.63 -0.75
C ASN A 49 -11.80 3.38 -1.67
N LEU A 50 -11.25 2.25 -1.22
CA LEU A 50 -11.33 0.97 -1.92
C LEU A 50 -12.53 0.17 -1.45
N GLU A 51 -13.29 -0.37 -2.40
CA GLU A 51 -14.39 -1.30 -2.12
C GLU A 51 -13.86 -2.62 -1.55
N TRP A 52 -14.48 -3.05 -0.46
CA TRP A 52 -14.24 -4.35 0.16
C TRP A 52 -15.29 -5.36 -0.30
N ASP A 53 -14.85 -6.47 -0.90
CA ASP A 53 -15.70 -7.61 -1.24
C ASP A 53 -15.71 -8.60 -0.07
N GLU A 54 -16.69 -8.47 0.82
CA GLU A 54 -16.87 -9.34 1.99
C GLU A 54 -17.06 -10.81 1.62
N LYS A 55 -17.65 -11.10 0.45
CA LYS A 55 -17.94 -12.47 0.03
C LYS A 55 -16.69 -13.21 -0.39
N ASN A 56 -15.80 -12.53 -1.11
CA ASN A 56 -14.56 -13.11 -1.61
C ASN A 56 -13.33 -12.77 -0.74
N LEU A 57 -13.52 -11.94 0.30
CA LEU A 57 -12.47 -11.41 1.17
C LEU A 57 -11.36 -10.74 0.37
N THR A 58 -11.75 -9.89 -0.58
CA THR A 58 -10.82 -9.27 -1.52
C THR A 58 -11.00 -7.77 -1.64
N LEU A 59 -9.91 -7.09 -2.01
CA LEU A 59 -9.94 -5.71 -2.49
C LEU A 59 -8.96 -5.54 -3.66
N PHE A 60 -9.13 -4.45 -4.40
CA PHE A 60 -8.23 -4.04 -5.47
C PHE A 60 -7.59 -2.71 -5.10
N LEU A 61 -6.26 -2.68 -5.02
CA LEU A 61 -5.45 -1.52 -4.71
C LEU A 61 -4.75 -1.01 -5.98
N PRO A 62 -5.36 -0.08 -6.71
CA PRO A 62 -4.74 0.59 -7.86
C PRO A 62 -3.58 1.47 -7.40
N VAL A 63 -2.40 1.30 -8.01
CA VAL A 63 -1.19 2.08 -7.66
C VAL A 63 -1.28 3.53 -8.10
N SER A 64 -2.12 3.82 -9.11
CA SER A 64 -2.27 5.16 -9.67
C SER A 64 -3.62 5.82 -9.34
N ALA A 65 -4.30 5.40 -8.26
CA ALA A 65 -5.52 6.07 -7.83
C ALA A 65 -5.23 7.38 -7.08
N PRO A 66 -6.15 8.37 -7.13
CA PRO A 66 -6.02 9.61 -6.38
C PRO A 66 -5.89 9.37 -4.88
N LEU A 67 -4.95 10.07 -4.25
CA LEU A 67 -4.67 10.06 -2.81
C LEU A 67 -4.43 8.66 -2.23
N GLN A 68 -4.00 7.71 -3.07
CA GLN A 68 -3.85 6.31 -2.67
C GLN A 68 -2.41 5.94 -2.31
N TRP A 69 -1.44 6.52 -3.01
CA TRP A 69 -0.01 6.20 -2.92
C TRP A 69 0.84 7.47 -2.89
N THR A 70 2.00 7.41 -2.24
CA THR A 70 3.02 8.45 -2.27
C THR A 70 4.27 7.96 -3.00
N PHE A 71 4.80 8.80 -3.88
CA PHE A 71 6.02 8.52 -4.64
C PHE A 71 7.09 9.54 -4.28
N HIS A 72 8.35 9.16 -4.40
CA HIS A 72 9.45 10.09 -4.14
C HIS A 72 9.39 11.29 -5.10
N LYS A 73 9.63 12.51 -4.61
CA LYS A 73 9.87 13.70 -5.44
C LYS A 73 11.26 13.61 -6.11
N SER A 74 11.40 12.66 -7.03
CA SER A 74 12.61 12.36 -7.78
C SER A 74 12.28 11.88 -9.19
N LEU A 75 13.29 11.82 -10.07
CA LEU A 75 13.11 11.28 -11.42
C LEU A 75 12.62 9.82 -11.39
N LEU A 76 13.19 8.98 -10.51
CA LEU A 76 12.80 7.58 -10.39
C LEU A 76 11.37 7.42 -9.86
N GLY A 77 10.96 8.23 -8.87
CA GLY A 77 9.58 8.24 -8.38
C GLY A 77 8.59 8.68 -9.46
N ALA A 78 8.93 9.72 -10.23
CA ALA A 78 8.10 10.15 -11.36
C ALA A 78 7.98 9.08 -12.46
N LEU A 79 9.08 8.38 -12.79
CA LEU A 79 9.07 7.28 -13.75
C LEU A 79 8.22 6.10 -13.24
N LEU A 80 8.34 5.73 -11.97
CA LEU A 80 7.52 4.67 -11.35
C LEU A 80 6.03 5.02 -11.42
N LEU A 81 5.64 6.23 -11.01
CA LEU A 81 4.26 6.71 -11.07
C LEU A 81 3.71 6.63 -12.51
N ARG A 82 4.48 7.11 -13.50
CA ARG A 82 4.07 7.06 -14.91
C ARG A 82 3.94 5.63 -15.42
N ALA A 83 4.87 4.74 -15.06
CA ALA A 83 4.79 3.33 -15.42
C ALA A 83 3.53 2.67 -14.83
N ALA A 84 3.20 2.97 -13.56
CA ALA A 84 1.97 2.51 -12.92
C ALA A 84 0.70 3.02 -13.63
N GLN A 85 0.67 4.30 -14.03
CA GLN A 85 -0.44 4.87 -14.81
C GLN A 85 -0.61 4.20 -16.18
N ILE A 86 0.47 4.04 -16.94
CA ILE A 86 0.46 3.45 -18.28
C ILE A 86 -0.01 2.00 -18.22
N SER A 87 0.52 1.24 -17.26
CA SER A 87 0.16 -0.16 -17.07
C SER A 87 -1.15 -0.37 -16.32
N ARG A 88 -1.77 0.70 -15.77
CA ARG A 88 -2.94 0.60 -14.88
C ARG A 88 -2.69 -0.39 -13.74
N PHE A 89 -1.48 -0.34 -13.18
CA PHE A 89 -0.99 -1.35 -12.26
C PHE A 89 -1.86 -1.40 -11.00
N THR A 90 -2.31 -2.60 -10.65
CA THR A 90 -3.24 -2.84 -9.55
C THR A 90 -2.82 -4.09 -8.79
N TYR A 91 -2.90 -4.06 -7.47
CA TYR A 91 -2.80 -5.26 -6.65
C TYR A 91 -4.19 -5.78 -6.31
N LYS A 92 -4.52 -7.01 -6.69
CA LYS A 92 -5.62 -7.73 -6.04
C LYS A 92 -5.08 -8.34 -4.75
N ILE A 93 -5.69 -8.02 -3.62
CA ILE A 93 -5.35 -8.62 -2.33
C ILE A 93 -6.47 -9.54 -1.93
N GLN A 94 -6.16 -10.81 -1.69
CA GLN A 94 -7.13 -11.84 -1.34
C GLN A 94 -6.73 -12.49 -0.01
N PHE A 95 -7.56 -12.30 1.00
CA PHE A 95 -7.35 -12.88 2.33
C PHE A 95 -7.76 -14.35 2.36
N GLU A 96 -7.09 -15.13 3.19
CA GLU A 96 -7.36 -16.57 3.34
C GLU A 96 -8.67 -16.82 4.09
N ASP A 97 -8.98 -15.99 5.10
CA ASP A 97 -10.15 -16.08 5.96
C ASP A 97 -10.56 -14.72 6.55
N ASP A 98 -11.66 -14.72 7.30
CA ASP A 98 -12.26 -13.54 7.95
C ASP A 98 -11.45 -13.03 9.15
N ALA A 99 -10.43 -13.76 9.62
CA ALA A 99 -9.52 -13.29 10.65
C ALA A 99 -8.52 -12.25 10.11
N LEU A 100 -8.39 -12.16 8.78
CA LEU A 100 -7.55 -11.22 8.04
C LEU A 100 -6.10 -11.27 8.54
N LEU A 101 -5.57 -12.49 8.74
CA LEU A 101 -4.21 -12.71 9.22
C LEU A 101 -3.20 -12.87 8.09
N SER A 102 -3.65 -13.36 6.95
CA SER A 102 -2.82 -13.72 5.80
C SER A 102 -3.57 -13.40 4.51
N ALA A 103 -2.82 -12.94 3.51
CA ALA A 103 -3.34 -12.68 2.18
C ALA A 103 -2.32 -13.03 1.11
N GLN A 104 -2.84 -13.49 -0.02
CA GLN A 104 -2.11 -13.51 -1.28
C GLN A 104 -2.30 -12.15 -1.98
N ILE A 105 -1.22 -11.64 -2.57
CA ILE A 105 -1.28 -10.48 -3.45
C ILE A 105 -1.08 -10.97 -4.87
N ILE A 106 -1.90 -10.47 -5.79
CA ILE A 106 -1.83 -10.80 -7.22
C ILE A 106 -1.62 -9.48 -7.97
N PRO A 107 -0.40 -9.21 -8.47
CA PRO A 107 -0.16 -8.03 -9.27
C PRO A 107 -0.89 -8.15 -10.61
N ILE A 108 -1.48 -7.06 -11.09
CA ILE A 108 -2.21 -6.99 -12.35
C ILE A 108 -1.66 -5.80 -13.12
N GLY A 109 -1.07 -6.07 -14.29
CA GLY A 109 -0.53 -5.06 -15.20
C GLY A 109 -1.19 -5.18 -16.56
N PHE A 110 -1.58 -4.06 -17.16
CA PHE A 110 -2.33 -3.99 -18.42
C PHE A 110 -3.62 -4.85 -18.40
N GLY A 111 -4.23 -5.03 -17.21
CA GLY A 111 -5.40 -5.88 -17.00
C GLY A 111 -5.09 -7.39 -16.95
N ILE A 112 -3.83 -7.78 -17.00
CA ILE A 112 -3.39 -9.18 -17.00
C ILE A 112 -2.78 -9.51 -15.63
N PRO A 113 -3.32 -10.50 -14.90
CA PRO A 113 -2.71 -10.98 -13.67
C PRO A 113 -1.31 -11.56 -13.93
N VAL A 114 -0.34 -11.16 -13.13
CA VAL A 114 1.00 -11.73 -13.15
C VAL A 114 0.93 -13.15 -12.60
N PRO A 115 1.38 -14.17 -13.35
CA PRO A 115 1.37 -15.55 -12.87
C PRO A 115 2.20 -15.75 -11.61
N SER A 116 1.69 -16.59 -10.70
CA SER A 116 2.32 -16.93 -9.41
C SER A 116 3.72 -17.54 -9.53
N TRP A 117 4.01 -18.20 -10.65
CA TRP A 117 5.33 -18.78 -10.91
C TRP A 117 6.39 -17.71 -11.22
N ILE A 118 6.00 -16.49 -11.62
CA ILE A 118 6.92 -15.35 -11.79
C ILE A 118 7.20 -14.71 -10.43
N VAL A 119 6.12 -14.36 -9.73
CA VAL A 119 6.18 -13.79 -8.38
C VAL A 119 4.99 -14.31 -7.58
N TYR A 120 5.26 -14.75 -6.37
CA TYR A 120 4.26 -15.17 -5.39
C TYR A 120 4.35 -14.25 -4.17
N PRO A 121 3.62 -13.13 -4.19
CA PRO A 121 3.64 -12.16 -3.12
C PRO A 121 2.59 -12.47 -2.05
N THR A 122 2.98 -12.37 -0.78
CA THR A 122 2.10 -12.58 0.38
C THR A 122 2.17 -11.42 1.36
N LEU A 123 1.14 -11.31 2.19
CA LEU A 123 1.02 -10.35 3.28
C LEU A 123 0.59 -11.09 4.55
N TRP A 124 1.31 -10.89 5.65
CA TRP A 124 1.04 -11.58 6.92
C TRP A 124 0.96 -10.58 8.07
N ARG A 125 -0.12 -10.57 8.83
CA ARG A 125 -0.25 -9.73 10.02
C ARG A 125 0.66 -10.28 11.12
N ASP A 126 1.49 -9.42 11.70
CA ASP A 126 2.29 -9.82 12.84
C ASP A 126 1.39 -9.99 14.07
N LYS A 127 1.30 -11.23 14.57
CA LYS A 127 0.51 -11.60 15.75
C LYS A 127 1.00 -10.93 17.03
N SER A 128 2.27 -10.52 17.06
CA SER A 128 2.88 -9.83 18.19
C SER A 128 2.67 -8.32 18.15
N SER A 129 2.24 -7.74 17.02
CA SER A 129 1.98 -6.30 16.93
C SER A 129 0.71 -5.93 17.70
N GLN A 130 0.81 -4.96 18.60
CA GLN A 130 -0.36 -4.38 19.25
C GLN A 130 -1.31 -3.85 18.16
N ASN A 131 -2.58 -4.28 18.21
CA ASN A 131 -3.68 -3.80 17.37
C ASN A 131 -3.54 -4.02 15.85
N GLY A 132 -2.69 -4.95 15.38
CA GLY A 132 -2.61 -5.27 13.95
C GLY A 132 -1.99 -4.18 13.09
N ASN A 133 -1.10 -3.39 13.68
CA ASN A 133 -0.44 -2.26 13.03
C ASN A 133 0.71 -2.68 12.11
N THR A 134 1.20 -3.92 12.20
CA THR A 134 2.36 -4.38 11.44
C THR A 134 2.02 -5.58 10.56
N TRP A 135 2.45 -5.52 9.31
CA TRP A 135 2.32 -6.63 8.35
C TRP A 135 3.63 -6.89 7.64
N GLN A 136 3.91 -8.16 7.39
CA GLN A 136 5.10 -8.62 6.70
C GLN A 136 4.75 -8.88 5.23
N ARG A 137 5.42 -8.16 4.33
CA ARG A 137 5.29 -8.34 2.89
C ARG A 137 6.41 -9.22 2.38
N LYS A 138 6.09 -10.44 1.97
CA LYS A 138 7.06 -11.43 1.49
C LYS A 138 6.88 -11.77 0.02
N ASN A 139 7.96 -12.11 -0.66
CA ASN A 139 7.92 -12.49 -2.08
C ASN A 139 8.72 -13.77 -2.30
N VAL A 140 8.18 -14.64 -3.14
CA VAL A 140 8.93 -15.73 -3.75
C VAL A 140 8.97 -15.53 -5.25
N TRP A 141 10.16 -15.36 -5.82
CA TRP A 141 10.36 -15.17 -7.26
C TRP A 141 10.71 -16.48 -7.95
N PHE A 142 10.24 -16.64 -9.19
CA PHE A 142 10.56 -17.80 -10.05
C PHE A 142 10.35 -19.15 -9.36
N GLY A 143 9.33 -19.25 -8.49
CA GLY A 143 9.00 -20.46 -7.74
C GLY A 143 9.96 -20.86 -6.62
N GLY A 144 10.97 -20.06 -6.27
CA GLY A 144 11.92 -20.45 -5.21
C GLY A 144 12.96 -19.45 -4.73
N ILE A 145 12.99 -18.20 -5.21
CA ILE A 145 13.95 -17.18 -4.77
C ILE A 145 13.28 -16.23 -3.75
N PRO A 146 13.53 -16.41 -2.44
CA PRO A 146 12.95 -15.56 -1.39
C PRO A 146 13.70 -14.22 -1.23
N TYR A 147 13.18 -13.34 -0.35
CA TYR A 147 13.84 -12.12 0.18
C TYR A 147 13.99 -10.93 -0.77
N ILE A 148 13.69 -11.06 -2.06
CA ILE A 148 13.80 -9.93 -3.00
C ILE A 148 12.54 -9.05 -2.91
N GLY A 149 12.75 -7.79 -2.51
CA GLY A 149 11.69 -6.77 -2.44
C GLY A 149 10.69 -7.01 -1.30
N GLU A 150 11.13 -7.69 -0.24
CA GLU A 150 10.37 -7.81 1.00
C GLU A 150 10.46 -6.53 1.80
N TYR A 151 9.39 -6.19 2.52
CA TYR A 151 9.33 -5.02 3.39
C TYR A 151 8.28 -5.23 4.49
N THR A 152 8.29 -4.35 5.49
CA THR A 152 7.27 -4.33 6.54
C THR A 152 6.29 -3.20 6.29
N LEU A 153 4.99 -3.50 6.28
CA LEU A 153 3.97 -2.47 6.35
C LEU A 153 3.74 -2.07 7.80
N ARG A 154 3.97 -0.81 8.12
CA ARG A 154 3.73 -0.24 9.45
C ARG A 154 2.62 0.79 9.33
N LYS A 155 1.52 0.60 10.06
CA LYS A 155 0.44 1.57 10.14
C LYS A 155 0.96 2.81 10.85
N ILE A 156 1.00 3.95 10.14
CA ILE A 156 1.50 5.24 10.65
C ILE A 156 0.37 6.20 11.03
N VAL A 157 -0.83 5.98 10.47
CA VAL A 157 -2.05 6.68 10.87
C VAL A 157 -3.15 5.64 11.07
N ASP A 158 -3.84 5.73 12.20
CA ASP A 158 -4.94 4.82 12.55
C ASP A 158 -6.26 5.17 11.85
N GLU A 159 -7.32 4.40 12.14
CA GLU A 159 -8.65 4.62 11.56
C GLU A 159 -9.33 5.92 11.99
N ASN A 160 -8.85 6.54 13.09
CA ASN A 160 -9.36 7.78 13.63
C ASN A 160 -8.54 8.99 13.18
N GLY A 161 -7.50 8.78 12.36
CA GLY A 161 -6.61 9.83 11.88
C GLY A 161 -5.49 10.20 12.86
N ASN A 162 -5.28 9.42 13.93
CA ASN A 162 -4.18 9.65 14.87
C ASN A 162 -2.88 9.01 14.35
N TYR A 163 -1.77 9.69 14.57
CA TYR A 163 -0.44 9.14 14.29
C TYR A 163 -0.08 8.03 15.28
N THR A 164 0.57 6.97 14.80
CA THR A 164 1.13 5.91 15.63
C THR A 164 2.62 6.18 15.91
N ASP A 165 3.24 5.39 16.79
CA ASP A 165 4.68 5.50 17.08
C ASP A 165 5.54 5.32 15.82
N ALA A 166 5.10 4.50 14.86
CA ALA A 166 5.81 4.25 13.60
C ALA A 166 5.87 5.49 12.68
N PHE A 167 5.05 6.51 12.93
CA PHE A 167 5.06 7.74 12.15
C PHE A 167 6.37 8.52 12.30
N ASN A 168 6.90 8.60 13.53
CA ASN A 168 8.17 9.31 13.77
C ASN A 168 9.34 8.57 13.14
N ASP A 169 9.34 7.23 13.19
CA ASP A 169 10.33 6.39 12.52
C ASP A 169 10.33 6.66 11.01
N MET A 170 9.14 6.68 10.39
CA MET A 170 8.97 6.97 8.97
C MET A 170 9.54 8.36 8.61
N LEU A 171 9.21 9.42 9.37
CA LEU A 171 9.73 10.77 9.12
C LEU A 171 11.25 10.89 9.25
N ALA A 172 11.90 10.02 10.01
CA ALA A 172 13.36 10.01 10.13
C ALA A 172 14.05 9.38 8.92
N GLU A 173 13.34 8.53 8.16
CA GLU A 173 13.90 7.75 7.06
C GLU A 173 13.55 8.31 5.67
N VAL A 174 12.35 8.87 5.52
CA VAL A 174 11.85 9.34 4.22
C VAL A 174 11.99 10.86 4.06
N LYS A 175 12.00 11.31 2.81
CA LYS A 175 11.94 12.76 2.52
C LYS A 175 10.51 13.25 2.67
N ASN A 176 10.32 14.39 3.34
CA ASN A 176 8.98 14.92 3.60
C ASN A 176 8.18 15.25 2.33
N ASP A 177 8.85 15.71 1.28
CA ASP A 177 8.24 15.99 -0.02
C ASP A 177 7.96 14.70 -0.81
N CYS A 178 6.70 14.45 -1.16
CA CYS A 178 6.29 13.34 -2.04
C CYS A 178 5.42 13.81 -3.21
N LEU A 179 5.39 13.03 -4.29
CA LEU A 179 4.46 13.15 -5.40
C LEU A 179 3.21 12.31 -5.11
N VAL A 180 2.03 12.90 -5.32
CA VAL A 180 0.74 12.25 -5.11
C VAL A 180 -0.18 12.57 -6.27
N ILE A 181 -1.03 11.61 -6.64
CA ILE A 181 -2.10 11.82 -7.62
C ILE A 181 -3.30 12.43 -6.90
N VAL A 182 -3.92 13.48 -7.44
CA VAL A 182 -5.14 14.11 -6.87
C VAL A 182 -6.27 14.20 -7.89
#